data_AF-A0A839V1T3-F1
#
_entry.id   AF-A0A839V1T3-F1
#
_cell.length_a   1.000
_cell.length_b   1.000
_cell.length_c   1.000
_cell.angle_alpha   90.00
_cell.angle_beta   90.00
_cell.angle_gamma   90.00
#
_symmetry.space_group_name_H-M   'P 1'
#
loop_
_entity.id
_entity.type
_entity.pdbx_description
1 polymer ?
#
loop_
_entity_poly.entity_id
_entity_poly.type
_entity_poly.pdbx_seq_one_letter_code
_entity_poly.pdbx_strand_id
1 'polypeptide(L)'
;MTASNASIHDARKRRCLPGGWHRWGLSLLVVIALLLLLEGGHRWLEARSQAPLWRVIVAGEPLTLDAETHAAFSRDLTALTTQAEQKLAARMAPWVDDRLDTAFAPLEAAVPDYLDWYFSAPGSYTRLGVALMGDLDTWLDAQRQARLIAPSGIEEGLAELQAEYPQRLAEAQQGLAGELAASLHARYAPRQVTVEEGGNEFQRLDLDSLLDHALVEGLDSARWGGAVVGGSGLGLVAGRALTRRLGSRAAMQGGRMALRSLAARLGAGTARSLATGGAAAAVTAPTGPGAVVAGTLTTAVTLAGIVGSEVALLKLQETRHRPAMEDQLRQEFERTRAELADTLSASTAAAARAMQASLVRQAKHHETGEYRILGRRGE
;
A
#
# COMPACT_ATOMS: atom_id res chain seq x y z
N MET A 1 31.05 86.04 -22.91
CA MET A 1 30.02 85.94 -23.97
C MET A 1 28.68 85.93 -23.25
N THR A 2 28.13 87.11 -22.94
CA THR A 2 27.12 87.86 -23.74
C THR A 2 25.77 87.15 -23.76
N ALA A 3 24.63 87.75 -23.47
CA ALA A 3 24.26 89.05 -22.92
C ALA A 3 22.71 89.04 -22.79
N SER A 4 22.19 90.04 -22.09
CA SER A 4 20.90 90.71 -22.36
C SER A 4 19.63 90.03 -21.82
N ASN A 5 19.01 90.44 -20.71
CA ASN A 5 18.49 91.76 -20.25
C ASN A 5 17.04 92.03 -20.70
N ALA A 6 16.29 92.67 -19.79
CA ALA A 6 14.92 93.23 -19.84
C ALA A 6 13.90 92.44 -18.99
N SER A 7 13.49 92.86 -17.79
CA SER A 7 12.91 94.14 -17.31
C SER A 7 11.39 94.03 -17.16
N ILE A 8 10.97 94.07 -15.88
CA ILE A 8 9.89 94.88 -15.30
C ILE A 8 8.54 94.90 -16.06
N HIS A 9 7.48 94.33 -15.48
CA HIS A 9 6.31 95.10 -15.01
C HIS A 9 5.15 94.21 -14.52
N ASP A 10 4.63 94.62 -13.36
CA ASP A 10 3.22 94.75 -13.01
C ASP A 10 2.29 93.64 -12.51
N ALA A 11 1.35 94.16 -11.73
CA ALA A 11 0.02 93.66 -11.42
C ALA A 11 -0.12 92.56 -10.35
N ARG A 12 0.04 92.99 -9.08
CA ARG A 12 -0.71 92.42 -7.94
C ARG A 12 -2.22 92.64 -8.15
N LYS A 13 -2.89 91.75 -8.90
CA LYS A 13 -4.35 91.60 -8.86
C LYS A 13 -4.73 90.81 -7.60
N ARG A 14 -5.14 91.53 -6.55
CA ARG A 14 -5.87 90.95 -5.41
C ARG A 14 -7.21 90.43 -5.94
N ARG A 15 -7.35 89.11 -6.08
CA ARG A 15 -8.61 88.45 -6.42
C ARG A 15 -9.47 88.41 -5.16
N CYS A 16 -10.57 89.17 -5.15
CA CYS A 16 -11.64 88.96 -4.19
C CYS A 16 -12.38 87.68 -4.59
N LEU A 17 -12.34 86.67 -3.73
CA LEU A 17 -13.11 85.44 -3.87
C LEU A 17 -14.57 85.73 -3.49
N PRO A 18 -15.56 85.43 -4.36
CA PRO A 18 -16.96 85.58 -4.01
C PRO A 18 -17.37 84.49 -3.00
N GLY A 19 -17.87 84.90 -1.84
CA GLY A 19 -18.30 84.05 -0.72
C GLY A 19 -19.54 83.18 -0.95
N GLY A 20 -19.90 82.86 -2.21
CA GLY A 20 -21.02 81.98 -2.57
C GLY A 20 -20.63 80.49 -2.68
N TRP A 21 -19.34 80.17 -2.69
CA TRP A 21 -18.83 78.84 -3.03
C TRP A 21 -19.07 77.78 -1.94
N HIS A 22 -19.15 78.19 -0.66
CA HIS A 22 -19.38 77.24 0.44
C HIS A 22 -20.78 76.61 0.42
N ARG A 23 -21.80 77.32 -0.07
CA ARG A 23 -23.17 76.76 -0.17
C ARG A 23 -23.30 75.72 -1.28
N TRP A 24 -22.63 75.92 -2.41
CA TRP A 24 -22.58 74.95 -3.52
C TRP A 24 -21.67 73.76 -3.23
N GLY A 25 -20.57 73.98 -2.49
CA GLY A 25 -19.68 72.89 -2.07
C GLY A 25 -20.36 71.89 -1.14
N LEU A 26 -21.21 72.36 -0.23
CA LEU A 26 -21.97 71.51 0.69
C LEU A 26 -23.03 70.67 -0.03
N SER A 27 -23.78 71.25 -0.98
CA SER A 27 -24.74 70.48 -1.78
C SER A 27 -24.05 69.43 -2.66
N LEU A 28 -22.89 69.76 -3.24
CA LEU A 28 -22.11 68.82 -4.04
C LEU A 28 -21.60 67.65 -3.20
N LEU A 29 -21.11 67.92 -1.98
CA LEU A 29 -20.65 66.89 -1.05
C LEU A 29 -21.77 65.94 -0.64
N VAL A 30 -22.97 66.46 -0.38
CA VAL A 30 -24.15 65.64 -0.03
C VAL A 30 -24.56 64.75 -1.20
N VAL A 31 -24.57 65.28 -2.43
CA VAL A 31 -24.88 64.48 -3.63
C VAL A 31 -23.85 63.37 -3.86
N ILE A 32 -22.55 63.68 -3.71
CA ILE A 32 -21.47 62.68 -3.83
C ILE A 32 -21.62 61.60 -2.75
N ALA A 33 -21.90 61.98 -1.51
CA ALA A 33 -22.10 61.02 -0.41
C ALA A 33 -23.31 60.11 -0.68
N LEU A 34 -24.40 60.65 -1.22
CA LEU A 34 -25.61 59.89 -1.51
C LEU A 34 -25.42 58.93 -2.70
N LEU A 35 -24.66 59.33 -3.71
CA LEU A 35 -24.24 58.46 -4.81
C LEU A 35 -23.34 57.32 -4.33
N LEU A 36 -22.36 57.59 -3.47
CA LEU A 36 -21.51 56.54 -2.88
C LEU A 36 -22.31 55.56 -2.03
N LEU A 37 -23.32 56.04 -1.30
CA LEU A 37 -24.20 55.21 -0.47
C LEU A 37 -25.13 54.36 -1.33
N LEU A 38 -25.64 54.91 -2.44
CA LEU A 38 -26.45 54.18 -3.41
C LEU A 38 -25.62 53.14 -4.17
N GLU A 39 -24.40 53.47 -4.59
CA GLU A 39 -23.49 52.56 -5.29
C GLU A 39 -22.98 51.46 -4.36
N GLY A 40 -22.69 51.79 -3.09
CA GLY A 40 -22.39 50.82 -2.05
C GLY A 40 -23.57 49.92 -1.73
N GLY A 41 -24.77 50.47 -1.64
CA GLY A 41 -26.02 49.73 -1.45
C GLY A 41 -26.33 48.80 -2.63
N HIS A 42 -26.14 49.27 -3.86
CA HIS A 42 -26.33 48.48 -5.07
C HIS A 42 -25.36 47.32 -5.14
N ARG A 43 -24.05 47.55 -4.91
CA ARG A 43 -23.06 46.47 -4.87
C ARG A 43 -23.34 45.46 -3.77
N TRP A 44 -23.83 45.91 -2.62
CA TRP A 44 -24.20 45.03 -1.51
C TRP A 44 -25.46 44.20 -1.84
N LEU A 45 -26.44 44.80 -2.51
CA LEU A 45 -27.64 44.13 -2.99
C LEU A 45 -27.33 43.15 -4.12
N GLU A 46 -26.51 43.52 -5.11
CA GLU A 46 -26.05 42.60 -6.18
C GLU A 46 -25.26 41.43 -5.60
N ALA A 47 -24.37 41.68 -4.64
CA ALA A 47 -23.63 40.63 -3.95
C ALA A 47 -24.54 39.67 -3.18
N ARG A 48 -25.74 40.11 -2.76
CA ARG A 48 -26.75 39.26 -2.13
C ARG A 48 -27.76 38.64 -3.10
N SER A 49 -28.07 39.31 -4.21
CA SER A 49 -29.11 38.88 -5.17
C SER A 49 -28.59 37.90 -6.22
N GLN A 50 -27.28 37.79 -6.40
CA GLN A 50 -26.64 36.88 -7.36
C GLN A 50 -25.81 35.78 -6.68
N ALA A 51 -26.23 35.31 -5.49
CA ALA A 51 -25.56 34.15 -4.90
C ALA A 51 -25.70 32.95 -5.87
N PRO A 52 -24.59 32.41 -6.40
CA PRO A 52 -24.65 31.35 -7.40
C PRO A 52 -25.37 30.13 -6.81
N LEU A 53 -26.38 29.65 -7.54
CA LEU A 53 -27.09 28.43 -7.20
C LEU A 53 -26.36 27.22 -7.77
N TRP A 54 -26.11 26.23 -6.94
CA TRP A 54 -25.41 25.00 -7.30
C TRP A 54 -26.42 23.87 -7.45
N ARG A 55 -26.38 23.14 -8.55
CA ARG A 55 -27.17 21.93 -8.76
C ARG A 55 -26.26 20.71 -8.61
N VAL A 56 -26.35 20.03 -7.48
CA VAL A 56 -25.57 18.83 -7.18
C VAL A 56 -26.46 17.60 -7.36
N ILE A 57 -26.09 16.66 -8.23
CA ILE A 57 -26.80 15.39 -8.35
C ILE A 57 -26.19 14.43 -7.35
N VAL A 58 -27.02 13.91 -6.44
CA VAL A 58 -26.61 12.95 -5.41
C VAL A 58 -27.62 11.81 -5.41
N ALA A 59 -27.15 10.58 -5.60
CA ALA A 59 -28.00 9.39 -5.69
C ALA A 59 -29.09 9.50 -6.78
N GLY A 60 -28.76 10.12 -7.91
CA GLY A 60 -29.65 10.32 -9.06
C GLY A 60 -30.63 11.48 -8.90
N GLU A 61 -30.70 12.11 -7.72
CA GLU A 61 -31.61 13.23 -7.47
C GLU A 61 -30.88 14.59 -7.52
N PRO A 62 -31.39 15.57 -8.29
CA PRO A 62 -30.80 16.90 -8.34
C PRO A 62 -31.15 17.70 -7.07
N LEU A 63 -30.13 18.09 -6.32
CA LEU A 63 -30.22 18.97 -5.16
C LEU A 63 -29.82 20.39 -5.57
N THR A 64 -30.69 21.38 -5.36
CA THR A 64 -30.37 22.81 -5.54
C THR A 64 -29.92 23.42 -4.21
N LEU A 65 -28.65 23.82 -4.13
CA LEU A 65 -28.02 24.34 -2.93
C LEU A 65 -27.63 25.82 -3.15
N ASP A 66 -27.83 26.64 -2.13
CA ASP A 66 -27.23 27.98 -2.07
C ASP A 66 -25.72 27.90 -1.76
N ALA A 67 -25.02 29.03 -1.84
CA ALA A 67 -23.57 29.08 -1.63
C ALA A 67 -23.13 28.63 -0.22
N GLU A 68 -23.89 28.95 0.82
CA GLU A 68 -23.56 28.58 2.20
C GLU A 68 -23.72 27.06 2.42
N THR A 69 -24.82 26.52 1.91
CA THR A 69 -25.17 25.10 1.95
C THR A 69 -24.21 24.27 1.10
N HIS A 70 -23.81 24.77 -0.07
CA HIS A 70 -22.78 24.17 -0.91
C HIS A 70 -21.41 24.16 -0.19
N ALA A 71 -21.01 25.25 0.46
CA ALA A 71 -19.77 25.27 1.24
C ALA A 71 -19.80 24.28 2.42
N ALA A 72 -20.96 24.12 3.07
CA ALA A 72 -21.14 23.07 4.07
C ALA A 72 -21.04 21.67 3.45
N PHE A 73 -21.68 21.45 2.29
CA PHE A 73 -21.64 20.19 1.56
C PHE A 73 -20.21 19.76 1.23
N SER A 74 -19.39 20.66 0.70
CA SER A 74 -17.98 20.36 0.37
C SER A 74 -17.14 20.02 1.61
N ARG A 75 -17.39 20.68 2.75
CA ARG A 75 -16.75 20.33 4.03
C ARG A 75 -17.16 18.93 4.49
N ASP A 76 -18.45 18.62 4.43
CA ASP A 76 -18.98 17.32 4.84
C ASP A 76 -18.50 16.20 3.92
N LEU A 77 -18.46 16.42 2.61
CA LEU A 77 -17.90 15.48 1.64
C LEU A 77 -16.42 15.19 1.94
N THR A 78 -15.63 16.22 2.25
CA THR A 78 -14.21 16.06 2.61
C THR A 78 -14.04 15.26 3.91
N ALA A 79 -14.86 15.55 4.93
CA ALA A 79 -14.84 14.83 6.20
C ALA A 79 -15.26 13.36 6.02
N LEU A 80 -16.32 13.11 5.28
CA LEU A 80 -16.84 11.77 5.02
C LEU A 80 -15.88 10.93 4.17
N THR A 81 -15.23 11.51 3.15
CA THR A 81 -14.22 10.80 2.35
C THR A 81 -12.97 10.43 3.16
N THR A 82 -12.58 11.27 4.11
CA THR A 82 -11.50 10.94 5.06
C THR A 82 -11.89 9.78 5.98
N GLN A 83 -13.14 9.75 6.46
CA GLN A 83 -13.66 8.63 7.24
C GLN A 83 -13.80 7.34 6.40
N ALA A 84 -14.10 7.47 5.10
CA ALA A 84 -14.24 6.35 4.19
C ALA A 84 -12.93 5.55 4.04
N GLU A 85 -11.76 6.19 4.10
CA GLU A 85 -10.46 5.49 4.10
C GLU A 85 -10.36 4.51 5.27
N GLN A 86 -10.64 4.96 6.49
CA GLN A 86 -10.58 4.12 7.69
C GLN A 86 -11.61 3.00 7.64
N LYS A 87 -12.83 3.30 7.17
CA LYS A 87 -13.87 2.29 6.98
C LYS A 87 -13.49 1.25 5.93
N LEU A 88 -12.85 1.65 4.83
CA LEU A 88 -12.42 0.73 3.79
C LEU A 88 -11.37 -0.24 4.33
N ALA A 89 -10.35 0.28 5.04
CA ALA A 89 -9.34 -0.56 5.68
C ALA A 89 -9.98 -1.53 6.68
N ALA A 90 -10.88 -1.06 7.54
CA ALA A 90 -11.58 -1.89 8.52
C ALA A 90 -12.48 -2.97 7.87
N ARG A 91 -13.05 -2.69 6.69
CA ARG A 91 -13.89 -3.65 5.94
C ARG A 91 -13.05 -4.70 5.20
N MET A 92 -11.86 -4.33 4.75
CA MET A 92 -10.95 -5.23 4.03
C MET A 92 -10.15 -6.13 4.97
N ALA A 93 -9.75 -5.63 6.14
CA ALA A 93 -8.83 -6.35 7.04
C ALA A 93 -9.31 -7.77 7.41
N PRO A 94 -10.56 -8.01 7.87
CA PRO A 94 -11.00 -9.37 8.22
C PRO A 94 -10.98 -10.34 7.04
N TRP A 95 -11.27 -9.86 5.82
CA TRP A 95 -11.24 -10.68 4.62
C TRP A 95 -9.79 -11.00 4.22
N VAL A 96 -8.87 -10.03 4.32
CA VAL A 96 -7.44 -10.27 4.06
C VAL A 96 -6.87 -11.27 5.06
N ASP A 97 -7.17 -11.09 6.34
CA ASP A 97 -6.66 -11.95 7.42
C ASP A 97 -7.13 -13.40 7.24
N ASP A 98 -8.42 -13.61 6.97
CA ASP A 98 -9.03 -14.92 6.71
C ASP A 98 -8.47 -15.61 5.47
N ARG A 99 -8.27 -14.85 4.37
CA ARG A 99 -7.67 -15.41 3.15
C ARG A 99 -6.21 -15.77 3.35
N LEU A 100 -5.45 -14.97 4.11
CA LEU A 100 -4.07 -15.30 4.46
C LEU A 100 -4.00 -16.51 5.41
N ASP A 101 -4.87 -16.59 6.43
CA ASP A 101 -4.98 -17.79 7.29
C ASP A 101 -5.23 -19.04 6.45
N THR A 102 -6.21 -18.97 5.56
CA THR A 102 -6.58 -20.10 4.70
C THR A 102 -5.43 -20.53 3.80
N ALA A 103 -4.69 -19.57 3.22
CA ALA A 103 -3.57 -19.86 2.35
C ALA A 103 -2.37 -20.49 3.11
N PHE A 104 -2.09 -20.03 4.33
CA PHE A 104 -0.93 -20.48 5.11
C PHE A 104 -1.19 -21.76 5.93
N ALA A 105 -2.44 -22.07 6.30
CA ALA A 105 -2.75 -23.22 7.13
C ALA A 105 -2.24 -24.57 6.57
N PRO A 106 -2.35 -24.88 5.25
CA PRO A 106 -1.77 -26.11 4.70
C PRO A 106 -0.23 -26.15 4.77
N LEU A 107 0.43 -24.99 4.64
CA LEU A 107 1.89 -24.89 4.72
C LEU A 107 2.39 -25.17 6.14
N GLU A 108 1.70 -24.64 7.14
CA GLU A 108 1.97 -24.94 8.55
C GLU A 108 1.74 -26.42 8.88
N ALA A 109 0.65 -27.00 8.36
CA ALA A 109 0.32 -28.40 8.54
C ALA A 109 1.35 -29.36 7.89
N ALA A 110 2.09 -28.90 6.86
CA ALA A 110 3.13 -29.67 6.19
C ALA A 110 4.51 -29.63 6.89
N VAL A 111 4.69 -28.77 7.90
CA VAL A 111 5.97 -28.66 8.64
C VAL A 111 6.40 -29.98 9.29
N PRO A 112 5.53 -30.72 10.02
CA PRO A 112 5.93 -31.97 10.67
C PRO A 112 6.50 -33.00 9.69
N ASP A 113 5.85 -33.19 8.54
CA ASP A 113 6.28 -34.15 7.51
C ASP A 113 7.65 -33.78 6.91
N TYR A 114 7.88 -32.48 6.68
CA TYR A 114 9.18 -31.99 6.24
C TYR A 114 10.28 -32.28 7.27
N LEU A 115 9.99 -32.04 8.56
CA LEU A 115 10.94 -32.28 9.64
C LEU A 115 11.21 -33.77 9.87
N ASP A 116 10.19 -34.62 9.75
CA ASP A 116 10.34 -36.08 9.82
C ASP A 116 11.29 -36.58 8.74
N TRP A 117 11.17 -36.08 7.50
CA TRP A 117 12.15 -36.36 6.44
C TRP A 117 13.54 -35.79 6.79
N TYR A 118 13.62 -34.54 7.22
CA TYR A 118 14.89 -33.85 7.46
C TYR A 118 15.74 -34.56 8.53
N PHE A 119 15.11 -35.02 9.61
CA PHE A 119 15.75 -35.75 10.72
C PHE A 119 15.78 -37.27 10.53
N SER A 120 15.18 -37.80 9.46
CA SER A 120 15.29 -39.22 9.13
C SER A 120 16.73 -39.63 8.82
N ALA A 121 17.02 -40.93 8.96
CA ALA A 121 18.31 -41.49 8.55
C ALA A 121 18.60 -41.26 7.05
N PRO A 122 17.68 -41.56 6.11
CA PRO A 122 17.89 -41.27 4.69
C PRO A 122 18.14 -39.77 4.40
N GLY A 123 17.39 -38.88 5.06
CA GLY A 123 17.56 -37.43 4.94
C GLY A 123 18.92 -36.95 5.45
N SER A 124 19.44 -37.56 6.51
CA SER A 124 20.75 -37.22 7.08
C SER A 124 21.91 -37.70 6.20
N TYR A 125 21.86 -38.92 5.67
CA TYR A 125 22.90 -39.43 4.76
C TYR A 125 22.92 -38.71 3.41
N THR A 126 21.75 -38.37 2.84
CA THR A 126 21.67 -37.60 1.60
C THR A 126 22.24 -36.20 1.77
N ARG A 127 21.91 -35.50 2.87
CA ARG A 127 22.52 -34.20 3.21
C ARG A 127 24.04 -34.28 3.32
N LEU A 128 24.58 -35.32 3.98
CA LEU A 128 26.02 -35.51 4.08
C LEU A 128 26.66 -35.71 2.70
N GLY A 129 26.08 -36.57 1.86
CA GLY A 129 26.59 -36.83 0.51
C GLY A 129 26.62 -35.57 -0.35
N VAL A 130 25.53 -34.80 -0.36
CA VAL A 130 25.46 -33.54 -1.13
C VAL A 130 26.39 -32.47 -0.57
N ALA A 131 26.56 -32.40 0.76
CA ALA A 131 27.49 -31.47 1.38
C ALA A 131 28.94 -31.69 0.94
N LEU A 132 29.34 -32.94 0.71
CA LEU A 132 30.67 -33.27 0.19
C LEU A 132 30.87 -32.77 -1.25
N MET A 133 29.79 -32.58 -2.01
CA MET A 133 29.83 -32.06 -3.38
C MET A 133 29.79 -30.52 -3.44
N GLY A 134 29.49 -29.83 -2.33
CA GLY A 134 29.48 -28.37 -2.24
C GLY A 134 28.12 -27.70 -2.51
N ASP A 135 27.09 -28.45 -2.88
CA ASP A 135 25.79 -27.91 -3.35
C ASP A 135 24.65 -28.04 -2.31
N LEU A 136 24.98 -28.17 -1.02
CA LEU A 136 23.99 -28.46 0.02
C LEU A 136 22.85 -27.44 0.10
N ASP A 137 23.16 -26.15 0.03
CA ASP A 137 22.16 -25.10 0.23
C ASP A 137 21.12 -25.11 -0.91
N THR A 138 21.58 -25.15 -2.16
CA THR A 138 20.70 -25.26 -3.35
C THR A 138 19.84 -26.51 -3.30
N TRP A 139 20.42 -27.64 -2.89
CA TRP A 139 19.68 -28.91 -2.76
C TRP A 139 18.65 -28.87 -1.63
N LEU A 140 18.98 -28.30 -0.47
CA LEU A 140 18.05 -28.15 0.65
C LEU A 140 16.87 -27.26 0.30
N ASP A 141 17.11 -26.20 -0.46
CA ASP A 141 16.05 -25.33 -0.98
C ASP A 141 15.14 -26.09 -1.96
N ALA A 142 15.71 -26.91 -2.86
CA ALA A 142 14.92 -27.76 -3.75
C ALA A 142 14.08 -28.79 -2.97
N GLN A 143 14.62 -29.39 -1.91
CA GLN A 143 13.87 -30.31 -1.05
C GLN A 143 12.77 -29.60 -0.25
N ARG A 144 13.02 -28.38 0.23
CA ARG A 144 11.98 -27.58 0.89
C ARG A 144 10.85 -27.25 -0.10
N GLN A 145 11.19 -26.84 -1.32
CA GLN A 145 10.18 -26.60 -2.36
C GLN A 145 9.35 -27.86 -2.61
N ALA A 146 10.00 -29.00 -2.83
CA ALA A 146 9.32 -30.24 -3.21
C ALA A 146 8.50 -30.88 -2.08
N ARG A 147 8.89 -30.68 -0.81
CA ARG A 147 8.28 -31.38 0.34
C ARG A 147 7.41 -30.50 1.22
N LEU A 148 7.65 -29.20 1.24
CA LEU A 148 6.96 -28.27 2.14
C LEU A 148 6.08 -27.31 1.33
N ILE A 149 6.63 -26.66 0.30
CA ILE A 149 5.93 -25.57 -0.41
C ILE A 149 4.97 -26.12 -1.45
N ALA A 150 5.44 -26.89 -2.43
CA ALA A 150 4.61 -27.38 -3.52
C ALA A 150 3.41 -28.24 -3.04
N PRO A 151 3.57 -29.17 -2.07
CA PRO A 151 2.44 -29.95 -1.56
C PRO A 151 1.42 -29.13 -0.76
N SER A 152 1.83 -27.99 -0.19
CA SER A 152 0.93 -27.15 0.61
C SER A 152 -0.08 -26.36 -0.23
N GLY A 153 0.18 -26.15 -1.52
CA GLY A 153 -0.67 -25.32 -2.35
C GLY A 153 -0.62 -23.82 -2.01
N ILE A 154 0.36 -23.36 -1.22
CA ILE A 154 0.50 -21.95 -0.83
C ILE A 154 0.66 -21.03 -2.04
N GLU A 155 1.30 -21.51 -3.12
CA GLU A 155 1.51 -20.71 -4.33
C GLU A 155 0.17 -20.44 -5.03
N GLU A 156 -0.68 -21.46 -5.13
CA GLU A 156 -2.04 -21.37 -5.65
C GLU A 156 -2.92 -20.49 -4.75
N GLY A 157 -2.90 -20.71 -3.43
CA GLY A 157 -3.68 -19.91 -2.48
C GLY A 157 -3.32 -18.41 -2.50
N LEU A 158 -2.04 -18.08 -2.61
CA LEU A 158 -1.60 -16.69 -2.77
C LEU A 158 -1.95 -16.12 -4.15
N ALA A 159 -1.93 -16.94 -5.22
CA ALA A 159 -2.36 -16.52 -6.55
C ALA A 159 -3.87 -16.23 -6.59
N GLU A 160 -4.69 -17.04 -5.92
CA GLU A 160 -6.13 -16.81 -5.76
C GLU A 160 -6.40 -15.53 -4.98
N LEU A 161 -5.75 -15.32 -3.83
CA LEU A 161 -5.82 -14.06 -3.08
C LEU A 161 -5.48 -12.86 -3.96
N GLN A 162 -4.41 -12.95 -4.74
CA GLN A 162 -3.98 -11.88 -5.64
C GLN A 162 -5.01 -11.60 -6.75
N ALA A 163 -5.70 -12.63 -7.25
CA ALA A 163 -6.72 -12.51 -8.28
C ALA A 163 -8.05 -11.94 -7.73
N GLU A 164 -8.43 -12.33 -6.52
CA GLU A 164 -9.69 -11.89 -5.87
C GLU A 164 -9.60 -10.49 -5.24
N TYR A 165 -8.42 -10.10 -4.76
CA TYR A 165 -8.23 -8.84 -4.02
C TYR A 165 -8.76 -7.59 -4.75
N PRO A 166 -8.48 -7.37 -6.06
CA PRO A 166 -8.98 -6.19 -6.77
C PRO A 166 -10.51 -6.16 -6.86
N GLN A 167 -11.14 -7.32 -7.09
CA GLN A 167 -12.60 -7.41 -7.12
C GLN A 167 -13.18 -7.09 -5.75
N ARG A 168 -12.61 -7.68 -4.68
CA ARG A 168 -13.08 -7.43 -3.32
C ARG A 168 -12.94 -5.97 -2.90
N LEU A 169 -11.81 -5.36 -3.27
CA LEU A 169 -11.55 -3.94 -3.03
C LEU A 169 -12.58 -3.07 -3.76
N ALA A 170 -12.87 -3.37 -5.03
CA ALA A 170 -13.87 -2.65 -5.82
C ALA A 170 -15.27 -2.73 -5.20
N GLU A 171 -15.71 -3.93 -4.78
CA GLU A 171 -16.99 -4.13 -4.09
C GLU A 171 -17.07 -3.31 -2.80
N ALA A 172 -16.00 -3.32 -2.00
CA ALA A 172 -15.94 -2.56 -0.75
C ALA A 172 -15.97 -1.04 -0.99
N GLN A 173 -15.27 -0.55 -2.01
CA GLN A 173 -15.27 0.86 -2.40
C GLN A 173 -16.63 1.31 -2.95
N GLN A 174 -17.27 0.50 -3.81
CA GLN A 174 -18.62 0.77 -4.33
C GLN A 174 -19.65 0.85 -3.20
N GLY A 175 -19.59 -0.09 -2.25
CA GLY A 175 -20.44 -0.05 -1.06
C GLY A 175 -20.28 1.23 -0.25
N LEU A 176 -19.04 1.68 -0.03
CA LEU A 176 -18.76 2.94 0.66
C LEU A 176 -19.18 4.17 -0.13
N ALA A 177 -18.99 4.19 -1.44
CA ALA A 177 -19.46 5.29 -2.29
C ALA A 177 -20.99 5.45 -2.20
N GLY A 178 -21.73 4.33 -2.21
CA GLY A 178 -23.18 4.33 -1.98
C GLY A 178 -23.57 4.85 -0.59
N GLU A 179 -22.88 4.42 0.46
CA GLU A 179 -23.10 4.92 1.83
C GLU A 179 -22.83 6.43 1.95
N LEU A 180 -21.78 6.93 1.28
CA LEU A 180 -21.44 8.36 1.21
C LEU A 180 -22.55 9.16 0.52
N ALA A 181 -22.96 8.73 -0.68
CA ALA A 181 -24.02 9.39 -1.45
C ALA A 181 -25.34 9.43 -0.65
N ALA A 182 -25.75 8.31 -0.05
CA ALA A 182 -26.94 8.24 0.79
C ALA A 182 -26.86 9.17 2.01
N SER A 183 -25.69 9.23 2.67
CA SER A 183 -25.48 10.09 3.84
C SER A 183 -25.56 11.58 3.49
N LEU A 184 -24.99 11.97 2.35
CA LEU A 184 -25.05 13.35 1.85
C LEU A 184 -26.47 13.70 1.42
N HIS A 185 -27.12 12.81 0.66
CA HIS A 185 -28.50 13.01 0.23
C HIS A 185 -29.44 13.23 1.43
N ALA A 186 -29.41 12.33 2.43
CA ALA A 186 -30.24 12.43 3.63
C ALA A 186 -30.02 13.74 4.41
N ARG A 187 -28.79 14.29 4.40
CA ARG A 187 -28.44 15.53 5.11
C ARG A 187 -28.86 16.79 4.36
N TYR A 188 -28.82 16.77 3.03
CA TYR A 188 -28.98 17.97 2.21
C TYR A 188 -30.30 18.04 1.43
N ALA A 189 -31.01 16.92 1.23
CA ALA A 189 -32.33 16.94 0.62
C ALA A 189 -33.35 17.85 1.34
N PRO A 190 -33.41 17.92 2.68
CA PRO A 190 -34.30 18.86 3.37
C PRO A 190 -33.87 20.33 3.30
N ARG A 191 -32.65 20.62 2.81
CA ARG A 191 -32.06 21.97 2.74
C ARG A 191 -32.07 22.55 1.32
N GLN A 192 -32.79 21.91 0.41
CA GLN A 192 -32.89 22.38 -0.96
C GLN A 192 -33.60 23.73 -1.03
N VAL A 193 -33.13 24.60 -1.90
CA VAL A 193 -33.80 25.86 -2.22
C VAL A 193 -34.74 25.62 -3.40
N THR A 194 -36.04 25.90 -3.23
CA THR A 194 -37.01 25.88 -4.32
C THR A 194 -36.69 27.02 -5.28
N VAL A 195 -36.42 26.70 -6.55
CA VAL A 195 -36.18 27.69 -7.59
C VAL A 195 -37.37 27.67 -8.55
N GLU A 196 -38.02 28.83 -8.76
CA GLU A 196 -38.99 28.97 -9.84
C GLU A 196 -38.27 28.78 -11.19
N GLU A 197 -38.88 28.06 -12.14
CA GLU A 197 -38.28 27.61 -13.42
C GLU A 197 -37.81 28.72 -14.39
N GLY A 198 -37.71 29.98 -13.96
CA GLY A 198 -37.30 31.13 -14.76
C GLY A 198 -35.80 31.40 -14.74
N GLY A 199 -35.06 30.79 -15.67
CA GLY A 199 -33.91 31.46 -16.34
C GLY A 199 -32.56 31.57 -15.61
N ASN A 200 -32.35 30.98 -14.43
CA ASN A 200 -31.03 31.00 -13.79
C ASN A 200 -30.08 29.94 -14.38
N GLU A 201 -28.85 30.35 -14.70
CA GLU A 201 -27.75 29.49 -15.11
C GLU A 201 -27.21 28.74 -13.88
N PHE A 202 -27.35 27.40 -13.86
CA PHE A 202 -26.93 26.57 -12.73
C PHE A 202 -25.57 25.92 -13.01
N GLN A 203 -24.67 25.99 -12.03
CA GLN A 203 -23.48 25.14 -12.06
C GLN A 203 -23.88 23.72 -11.66
N ARG A 204 -23.65 22.76 -12.57
CA ARG A 204 -24.03 21.35 -12.37
C ARG A 204 -22.82 20.53 -11.91
N LEU A 205 -22.96 19.88 -10.76
CA LEU A 205 -22.00 18.92 -10.21
C LEU A 205 -22.68 17.55 -10.13
N ASP A 206 -22.21 16.57 -10.89
CA ASP A 206 -22.78 15.22 -10.87
C ASP A 206 -21.95 14.31 -9.96
N LEU A 207 -22.30 14.22 -8.68
CA LEU A 207 -21.49 13.51 -7.69
C LEU A 207 -21.41 12.01 -8.00
N ASP A 208 -22.50 11.43 -8.51
CA ASP A 208 -22.53 10.00 -8.82
C ASP A 208 -21.55 9.67 -9.95
N SER A 209 -21.51 10.50 -11.00
CA SER A 209 -20.51 10.39 -12.06
C SER A 209 -19.09 10.62 -11.54
N LEU A 210 -18.88 11.59 -10.65
CA LEU A 210 -17.56 11.83 -10.05
C LEU A 210 -17.08 10.63 -9.22
N LEU A 211 -17.96 10.04 -8.41
CA LEU A 211 -17.67 8.86 -7.62
C LEU A 211 -17.32 7.67 -8.50
N ASP A 212 -18.09 7.41 -9.56
CA ASP A 212 -17.82 6.32 -10.51
C ASP A 212 -16.47 6.49 -11.21
N HIS A 213 -16.16 7.69 -11.70
CA HIS A 213 -14.85 7.97 -12.30
C HIS A 213 -13.70 7.83 -11.29
N ALA A 214 -13.88 8.31 -10.06
CA ALA A 214 -12.87 8.21 -9.01
C ALA A 214 -12.62 6.75 -8.60
N LEU A 215 -13.65 5.89 -8.63
CA LEU A 215 -13.52 4.45 -8.39
C LEU A 215 -12.71 3.78 -9.50
N VAL A 216 -13.04 4.04 -10.77
CA VAL A 216 -12.32 3.45 -11.91
C VAL A 216 -10.85 3.89 -11.91
N GLU A 217 -10.56 5.19 -11.73
CA GLU A 217 -9.20 5.70 -11.66
C GLU A 217 -8.44 5.15 -10.43
N GLY A 218 -9.13 4.99 -9.30
CA GLY A 218 -8.60 4.37 -8.08
C GLY A 218 -8.19 2.91 -8.29
N LEU A 219 -9.01 2.13 -9.00
CA LEU A 219 -8.72 0.72 -9.30
C LEU A 219 -7.59 0.57 -10.32
N ASP A 220 -7.55 1.42 -11.35
CA ASP A 220 -6.46 1.43 -12.32
C ASP A 220 -5.14 1.83 -11.66
N SER A 221 -5.15 2.87 -10.83
CA SER A 221 -3.96 3.27 -10.06
C SER A 221 -3.53 2.21 -9.04
N ALA A 222 -4.45 1.44 -8.46
CA ALA A 222 -4.10 0.30 -7.62
C ALA A 222 -3.47 -0.87 -8.42
N ARG A 223 -3.99 -1.15 -9.63
CA ARG A 223 -3.43 -2.17 -10.54
C ARG A 223 -2.03 -1.80 -11.03
N TRP A 224 -1.81 -0.54 -11.42
CA TRP A 224 -0.58 -0.08 -12.05
C TRP A 224 0.43 0.55 -11.08
N GLY A 225 -0.04 1.15 -9.99
CA GLY A 225 0.79 1.84 -8.99
C GLY A 225 1.76 0.89 -8.26
N GLY A 226 1.41 -0.39 -8.17
CA GLY A 226 2.34 -1.43 -7.68
C GLY A 226 3.60 -1.58 -8.56
N ALA A 227 3.53 -1.23 -9.85
CA ALA A 227 4.68 -1.39 -10.76
C ALA A 227 5.73 -0.27 -10.63
N VAL A 228 5.35 0.93 -10.17
CA VAL A 228 6.18 2.14 -10.32
C VAL A 228 7.07 2.46 -9.12
N VAL A 229 6.73 1.98 -7.91
CA VAL A 229 7.47 2.39 -6.68
C VAL A 229 8.60 1.42 -6.27
N GLY A 230 8.77 0.26 -6.91
CA GLY A 230 9.91 -0.59 -6.57
C GLY A 230 9.91 -2.02 -7.11
N GLY A 231 9.52 -2.24 -8.37
CA GLY A 231 9.68 -3.53 -9.05
C GLY A 231 8.94 -4.72 -8.40
N SER A 232 8.05 -4.44 -7.46
CA SER A 232 7.30 -5.41 -6.64
C SER A 232 5.82 -5.04 -6.70
N GLY A 233 5.30 -4.95 -7.93
CA GLY A 233 3.86 -4.99 -8.09
C GLY A 233 3.33 -6.22 -7.39
N LEU A 234 2.14 -6.13 -6.80
CA LEU A 234 1.40 -7.27 -6.24
C LEU A 234 1.32 -8.47 -7.21
N GLY A 235 1.65 -8.27 -8.49
CA GLY A 235 1.92 -9.32 -9.47
C GLY A 235 3.31 -9.98 -9.37
N LEU A 236 3.28 -11.29 -9.12
CA LEU A 236 4.17 -12.32 -9.70
C LEU A 236 5.41 -12.80 -8.93
N VAL A 237 5.61 -12.47 -7.64
CA VAL A 237 6.74 -13.04 -6.89
C VAL A 237 6.38 -13.55 -5.48
N ALA A 238 5.12 -13.76 -5.14
CA ALA A 238 4.78 -14.28 -3.81
C ALA A 238 5.44 -15.66 -3.55
N GLY A 239 5.24 -16.64 -4.44
CA GLY A 239 5.85 -17.98 -4.32
C GLY A 239 7.39 -17.95 -4.37
N ARG A 240 7.97 -17.24 -5.34
CA ARG A 240 9.44 -17.18 -5.55
C ARG A 240 10.17 -16.35 -4.49
N ALA A 241 9.51 -15.36 -3.90
CA ALA A 241 10.04 -14.58 -2.78
C ALA A 241 9.93 -15.38 -1.48
N LEU A 242 8.85 -16.15 -1.28
CA LEU A 242 8.71 -17.08 -0.16
C LEU A 242 9.86 -18.09 -0.16
N THR A 243 10.15 -18.70 -1.31
CA THR A 243 11.28 -19.65 -1.45
C THR A 243 12.62 -19.01 -1.12
N ARG A 244 12.89 -17.83 -1.67
CA ARG A 244 14.16 -17.10 -1.43
C ARG A 244 14.32 -16.72 0.05
N ARG A 245 13.25 -16.28 0.71
CA ARG A 245 13.29 -15.88 2.12
C ARG A 245 13.48 -17.08 3.04
N LEU A 246 12.70 -18.15 2.85
CA LEU A 246 12.80 -19.39 3.61
C LEU A 246 14.15 -20.10 3.42
N GLY A 247 14.77 -19.97 2.25
CA GLY A 247 16.11 -20.53 1.96
C GLY A 247 17.25 -19.82 2.68
N SER A 248 17.14 -18.51 2.85
CA SER A 248 18.26 -17.69 3.31
C SER A 248 18.58 -17.78 4.81
N ARG A 249 17.63 -18.14 5.69
CA ARG A 249 17.81 -18.05 7.15
C ARG A 249 17.70 -19.36 7.93
N ALA A 250 16.77 -20.25 7.60
CA ALA A 250 16.53 -21.46 8.40
C ALA A 250 17.45 -22.64 8.06
N ALA A 251 17.77 -22.85 6.78
CA ALA A 251 18.61 -23.98 6.38
C ALA A 251 20.11 -23.82 6.71
N MET A 252 20.62 -22.58 6.70
CA MET A 252 22.06 -22.33 6.80
C MET A 252 22.67 -22.68 8.17
N GLN A 253 21.91 -22.58 9.27
CA GLN A 253 22.43 -22.86 10.62
C GLN A 253 22.34 -24.35 10.98
N GLY A 254 21.23 -25.03 10.65
CA GLY A 254 21.02 -26.45 10.98
C GLY A 254 21.93 -27.39 10.20
N GLY A 255 22.08 -27.17 8.88
CA GLY A 255 22.91 -28.02 8.01
C GLY A 255 24.39 -28.01 8.37
N ARG A 256 24.91 -26.83 8.72
CA ARG A 256 26.32 -26.64 9.11
C ARG A 256 26.66 -27.28 10.45
N MET A 257 25.72 -27.34 11.39
CA MET A 257 25.95 -27.98 12.70
C MET A 257 25.94 -29.52 12.61
N ALA A 258 25.03 -30.09 11.81
CA ALA A 258 25.03 -31.53 11.52
C ALA A 258 26.34 -31.95 10.85
N LEU A 259 26.81 -31.18 9.87
CA LEU A 259 28.11 -31.38 9.22
C LEU A 259 29.28 -31.30 10.20
N ARG A 260 29.29 -30.35 11.15
CA ARG A 260 30.34 -30.28 12.17
C ARG A 260 30.35 -31.49 13.08
N SER A 261 29.18 -31.97 13.51
CA SER A 261 29.08 -33.18 14.34
C SER A 261 29.55 -34.44 13.60
N LEU A 262 29.31 -34.52 12.28
CA LEU A 262 29.76 -35.62 11.43
C LEU A 262 31.25 -35.48 11.05
N ALA A 263 31.74 -34.27 10.78
CA ALA A 263 33.16 -33.99 10.53
C ALA A 263 34.02 -34.26 11.76
N ALA A 264 33.52 -33.96 12.97
CA ALA A 264 34.16 -34.34 14.22
C ALA A 264 34.26 -35.88 14.39
N ARG A 265 33.32 -36.64 13.81
CA ARG A 265 33.32 -38.12 13.80
C ARG A 265 34.32 -38.74 12.81
N LEU A 266 34.72 -38.02 11.75
CA LEU A 266 35.70 -38.50 10.76
C LEU A 266 37.17 -38.33 11.23
N GLY A 267 37.38 -37.88 12.47
CA GLY A 267 38.70 -37.73 13.10
C GLY A 267 39.48 -36.50 12.60
N ALA A 268 40.34 -35.95 13.46
CA ALA A 268 41.14 -34.75 13.19
C ALA A 268 42.03 -34.83 11.93
N GLY A 269 42.25 -36.05 11.38
CA GLY A 269 43.02 -36.28 10.16
C GLY A 269 42.30 -35.87 8.86
N THR A 270 40.97 -35.96 8.80
CA THR A 270 40.17 -35.57 7.62
C THR A 270 39.59 -34.15 7.74
N ALA A 271 39.47 -33.64 8.97
CA ALA A 271 39.07 -32.26 9.24
C ALA A 271 40.05 -31.22 8.65
N ARG A 272 41.33 -31.59 8.48
CA ARG A 272 42.36 -30.68 7.95
C ARG A 272 42.37 -30.60 6.41
N SER A 273 41.91 -31.62 5.69
CA SER A 273 41.81 -31.60 4.21
C SER A 273 40.52 -30.94 3.72
N LEU A 274 39.42 -31.06 4.47
CA LEU A 274 38.15 -30.38 4.17
C LEU A 274 38.19 -28.87 4.47
N ALA A 275 39.06 -28.42 5.38
CA ALA A 275 39.22 -26.99 5.68
C ALA A 275 40.09 -26.22 4.68
N THR A 276 40.85 -26.90 3.80
CA THR A 276 41.83 -26.26 2.90
C THR A 276 41.68 -26.60 1.41
N GLY A 277 40.57 -27.21 0.99
CA GLY A 277 40.26 -27.39 -0.45
C GLY A 277 41.22 -28.33 -1.20
N GLY A 278 41.73 -29.39 -0.54
CA GLY A 278 42.65 -30.34 -1.15
C GLY A 278 42.19 -31.79 -0.99
N ALA A 279 41.84 -32.45 -2.09
CA ALA A 279 41.58 -33.88 -2.14
C ALA A 279 42.90 -34.66 -2.02
N ALA A 280 43.23 -35.18 -0.84
CA ALA A 280 44.20 -36.27 -0.69
C ALA A 280 44.15 -36.94 0.70
N ALA A 281 44.47 -38.24 0.67
CA ALA A 281 44.87 -39.13 1.77
C ALA A 281 43.77 -39.89 2.53
N ALA A 282 43.52 -41.11 2.04
CA ALA A 282 43.16 -42.24 2.88
C ALA A 282 44.27 -42.49 3.92
N VAL A 283 43.93 -42.43 5.21
CA VAL A 283 44.83 -42.85 6.29
C VAL A 283 44.05 -43.77 7.22
N THR A 284 44.59 -44.97 7.36
CA THR A 284 44.14 -46.08 8.19
C THR A 284 43.97 -45.66 9.66
N ALA A 285 42.72 -45.51 10.10
CA ALA A 285 42.37 -45.63 11.51
C ALA A 285 42.11 -47.11 11.83
N PRO A 286 42.48 -47.63 13.02
CA PRO A 286 42.19 -49.01 13.44
C PRO A 286 40.69 -49.32 13.63
N THR A 287 39.82 -48.38 13.26
CA THR A 287 38.35 -48.47 13.27
C THR A 287 37.76 -48.18 11.88
N GLY A 288 38.54 -48.30 10.80
CA GLY A 288 38.07 -48.14 9.43
C GLY A 288 37.42 -49.41 8.84
N PRO A 289 36.58 -49.31 7.79
CA PRO A 289 35.81 -50.43 7.20
C PRO A 289 36.65 -51.59 6.62
N GLY A 290 37.98 -51.50 6.65
CA GLY A 290 38.90 -52.54 6.22
C GLY A 290 39.24 -53.60 7.29
N ALA A 291 38.77 -53.45 8.53
CA ALA A 291 39.03 -54.41 9.62
C ALA A 291 37.99 -55.56 9.72
N VAL A 292 37.33 -55.93 8.62
CA VAL A 292 36.18 -56.88 8.64
C VAL A 292 36.57 -58.35 8.40
N VAL A 293 37.85 -58.70 8.22
CA VAL A 293 38.22 -60.06 7.80
C VAL A 293 38.56 -61.04 8.95
N ALA A 294 38.36 -60.69 10.22
CA ALA A 294 38.57 -61.64 11.32
C ALA A 294 37.43 -61.62 12.36
N GLY A 295 36.43 -62.49 12.19
CA GLY A 295 35.51 -62.88 13.26
C GLY A 295 34.04 -63.00 12.85
N THR A 296 33.65 -64.15 12.31
CA THR A 296 32.30 -64.47 11.83
C THR A 296 31.23 -64.69 12.92
N LEU A 297 31.49 -64.33 14.18
CA LEU A 297 30.53 -64.44 15.29
C LEU A 297 30.25 -63.11 16.03
N THR A 298 31.01 -62.04 15.76
CA THR A 298 30.82 -60.71 16.37
C THR A 298 30.20 -59.68 15.43
N THR A 299 29.99 -60.01 14.15
CA THR A 299 29.43 -59.10 13.13
C THR A 299 27.96 -58.77 13.37
N ALA A 300 27.13 -59.69 13.87
CA ALA A 300 25.73 -59.39 14.17
C ALA A 300 25.57 -58.41 15.35
N VAL A 301 26.38 -58.56 16.40
CA VAL A 301 26.35 -57.69 17.60
C VAL A 301 27.00 -56.34 17.33
N THR A 302 28.06 -56.27 16.51
CA THR A 302 28.67 -55.00 16.10
C THR A 302 27.84 -54.26 15.06
N LEU A 303 27.21 -54.93 14.09
CA LEU A 303 26.26 -54.28 13.18
C LEU A 303 25.01 -53.79 13.92
N ALA A 304 24.47 -54.58 14.85
CA ALA A 304 23.35 -54.13 15.70
C ALA A 304 23.75 -52.98 16.64
N GLY A 305 24.97 -53.00 17.18
CA GLY A 305 25.52 -51.92 18.01
C GLY A 305 25.81 -50.63 17.23
N ILE A 306 26.30 -50.74 15.99
CA ILE A 306 26.54 -49.59 15.10
C ILE A 306 25.21 -49.00 14.65
N VAL A 307 24.30 -49.80 14.12
CA VAL A 307 22.96 -49.35 13.69
C VAL A 307 22.18 -48.76 14.87
N GLY A 308 22.24 -49.39 16.04
CA GLY A 308 21.59 -48.89 17.27
C GLY A 308 22.17 -47.57 17.76
N SER A 309 23.51 -47.42 17.75
CA SER A 309 24.16 -46.17 18.15
C SER A 309 23.88 -45.00 17.20
N GLU A 310 23.75 -45.28 15.90
CA GLU A 310 23.39 -44.28 14.89
C GLU A 310 21.94 -43.83 15.02
N VAL A 311 21.01 -44.77 15.23
CA VAL A 311 19.60 -44.45 15.50
C VAL A 311 19.46 -43.64 16.79
N ALA A 312 20.16 -44.01 17.86
CA ALA A 312 20.13 -43.29 19.13
C ALA A 312 20.67 -41.86 19.01
N LEU A 313 21.78 -41.66 18.26
CA LEU A 313 22.34 -40.34 18.01
C LEU A 313 21.44 -39.48 17.13
N LEU A 314 20.83 -40.05 16.08
CA LEU A 314 19.85 -39.34 15.24
C LEU A 314 18.64 -38.91 16.07
N LYS A 315 18.14 -39.77 16.95
CA LYS A 315 17.05 -39.42 17.88
C LYS A 315 17.45 -38.34 18.88
N LEU A 316 18.71 -38.35 19.35
CA LEU A 316 19.23 -37.28 20.20
C LEU A 316 19.30 -35.93 19.46
N GLN A 317 19.72 -35.94 18.19
CA GLN A 317 19.74 -34.74 17.36
C GLN A 317 18.33 -34.23 17.06
N GLU A 318 17.41 -35.13 16.69
CA GLU A 318 16.00 -34.82 16.47
C GLU A 318 15.39 -34.17 17.71
N THR A 319 15.49 -34.83 18.88
CA THR A 319 14.92 -34.31 20.14
C THR A 319 15.50 -32.95 20.54
N ARG A 320 16.78 -32.69 20.26
CA ARG A 320 17.43 -31.42 20.59
C ARG A 320 17.13 -30.29 19.59
N HIS A 321 17.03 -30.60 18.30
CA HIS A 321 17.00 -29.57 17.24
C HIS A 321 15.67 -29.45 16.52
N ARG A 322 14.82 -30.47 16.52
CA ARG A 322 13.51 -30.46 15.85
C ARG A 322 12.62 -29.32 16.38
N PRO A 323 12.42 -29.13 17.70
CA PRO A 323 11.53 -28.07 18.19
C PRO A 323 12.00 -26.68 17.76
N ALA A 324 13.31 -26.41 17.87
CA ALA A 324 13.88 -25.13 17.47
C ALA A 324 13.73 -24.85 15.96
N MET A 325 13.88 -25.89 15.12
CA MET A 325 13.70 -25.75 13.67
C MET A 325 12.23 -25.58 13.28
N GLU A 326 11.33 -26.28 13.98
CA GLU A 326 9.88 -26.14 13.84
C GLU A 326 9.43 -24.72 14.19
N ASP A 327 9.82 -24.23 15.37
CA ASP A 327 9.52 -22.88 15.82
C ASP A 327 10.06 -21.84 14.86
N GLN A 328 11.28 -22.04 14.33
CA GLN A 328 11.87 -21.14 13.35
C GLN A 328 11.05 -21.08 12.05
N LEU A 329 10.60 -22.24 11.53
CA LEU A 329 9.78 -22.27 10.32
C LEU A 329 8.44 -21.56 10.53
N ARG A 330 7.76 -21.85 11.66
CA ARG A 330 6.48 -21.22 12.00
C ARG A 330 6.62 -19.70 12.18
N GLN A 331 7.67 -19.24 12.88
CA GLN A 331 7.94 -17.81 13.03
C GLN A 331 8.18 -17.10 11.70
N GLU A 332 8.90 -17.75 10.77
CA GLU A 332 9.11 -17.18 9.43
C GLU A 332 7.81 -17.15 8.60
N PHE A 333 6.91 -18.13 8.78
CA PHE A 333 5.58 -18.11 8.16
C PHE A 333 4.73 -16.97 8.69
N GLU A 334 4.62 -16.84 10.01
CA GLU A 334 3.89 -15.75 10.67
C GLU A 334 4.42 -14.38 10.27
N ARG A 335 5.75 -14.23 10.27
CA ARG A 335 6.40 -13.00 9.80
C ARG A 335 6.02 -12.69 8.35
N THR A 336 6.07 -13.69 7.47
CA THR A 336 5.78 -13.49 6.06
C THR A 336 4.30 -13.16 5.84
N ARG A 337 3.41 -13.81 6.58
CA ARG A 337 1.98 -13.52 6.60
C ARG A 337 1.71 -12.08 7.02
N ALA A 338 2.31 -11.62 8.13
CA ALA A 338 2.16 -10.26 8.61
C ALA A 338 2.67 -9.22 7.59
N GLU A 339 3.84 -9.47 6.97
CA GLU A 339 4.37 -8.58 5.93
C GLU A 339 3.45 -8.51 4.69
N LEU A 340 2.79 -9.60 4.32
CA LEU A 340 1.79 -9.60 3.25
C LEU A 340 0.52 -8.83 3.64
N ALA A 341 0.02 -9.01 4.87
CA ALA A 341 -1.12 -8.27 5.40
C ALA A 341 -0.85 -6.75 5.39
N ASP A 342 0.33 -6.33 5.87
CA ASP A 342 0.76 -4.93 5.85
C ASP A 342 0.82 -4.37 4.42
N THR A 343 1.35 -5.15 3.47
CA THR A 343 1.42 -4.76 2.06
C THR A 343 0.02 -4.55 1.46
N LEU A 344 -0.92 -5.47 1.73
CA LEU A 344 -2.29 -5.38 1.24
C LEU A 344 -3.09 -4.25 1.92
N SER A 345 -2.81 -3.97 3.20
CA SER A 345 -3.36 -2.83 3.92
C SER A 345 -2.87 -1.50 3.33
N ALA A 346 -1.57 -1.40 3.05
CA ALA A 346 -0.97 -0.24 2.42
C ALA A 346 -1.54 0.01 1.01
N SER A 347 -1.80 -1.05 0.23
CA SER A 347 -2.45 -0.91 -1.08
C SER A 347 -3.92 -0.47 -0.96
N THR A 348 -4.67 -0.95 0.04
CA THR A 348 -6.03 -0.47 0.32
C THR A 348 -6.03 1.02 0.65
N ALA A 349 -5.13 1.47 1.53
CA ALA A 349 -5.01 2.87 1.91
C ALA A 349 -4.57 3.75 0.72
N ALA A 350 -3.67 3.25 -0.14
CA ALA A 350 -3.28 3.96 -1.36
C ALA A 350 -4.45 4.13 -2.33
N ALA A 351 -5.26 3.09 -2.53
CA ALA A 351 -6.45 3.15 -3.38
C ALA A 351 -7.50 4.14 -2.84
N ALA A 352 -7.71 4.17 -1.52
CA ALA A 352 -8.60 5.14 -0.87
C ALA A 352 -8.14 6.59 -1.08
N ARG A 353 -6.84 6.85 -0.89
CA ARG A 353 -6.25 8.19 -1.11
C ARG A 353 -6.31 8.61 -2.58
N ALA A 354 -6.13 7.69 -3.52
CA ALA A 354 -6.27 7.97 -4.94
C ALA A 354 -7.71 8.39 -5.29
N MET A 355 -8.71 7.67 -4.77
CA MET A 355 -10.11 8.03 -4.91
C MET A 355 -10.40 9.42 -4.34
N GLN A 356 -9.93 9.71 -3.12
CA GLN A 356 -10.10 11.04 -2.50
C GLN A 356 -9.45 12.15 -3.35
N ALA A 357 -8.23 11.94 -3.83
CA ALA A 357 -7.53 12.91 -4.66
C ALA A 357 -8.25 13.15 -6.00
N SER A 358 -8.84 12.11 -6.60
CA SER A 358 -9.67 12.25 -7.80
C SER A 358 -10.91 13.12 -7.53
N LEU A 359 -11.65 12.84 -6.45
CA LEU A 359 -12.80 13.63 -6.04
C LEU A 359 -12.46 15.11 -5.81
N VAL A 360 -11.37 15.41 -5.10
CA VAL A 360 -10.93 16.79 -4.85
C VAL A 360 -10.51 17.49 -6.15
N ARG A 361 -9.82 16.80 -7.06
CA ARG A 361 -9.41 17.37 -8.36
C ARG A 361 -10.62 17.71 -9.22
N GLN A 362 -11.60 16.79 -9.28
CA GLN A 362 -12.82 16.99 -10.06
C GLN A 362 -13.69 18.11 -9.49
N ALA A 363 -13.88 18.15 -8.16
CA ALA A 363 -14.61 19.23 -7.50
C ALA A 363 -14.02 20.61 -7.82
N LYS A 364 -12.68 20.75 -7.75
CA LYS A 364 -11.99 21.99 -8.12
C LYS A 364 -12.14 22.35 -9.60
N HIS A 365 -12.13 21.36 -10.49
CA HIS A 365 -12.27 21.62 -11.92
C HIS A 365 -13.64 22.26 -12.23
N HIS A 366 -14.70 21.78 -11.57
CA HIS A 366 -16.04 22.37 -11.67
C HIS A 366 -16.11 23.79 -11.07
N GLU A 367 -15.42 24.08 -9.96
CA GLU A 367 -15.37 25.44 -9.39
C GLU A 367 -14.67 26.45 -10.31
N THR A 368 -13.64 26.03 -11.05
CA THR A 368 -12.91 26.91 -11.99
C THR A 368 -13.56 27.03 -13.37
N GLY A 369 -14.63 26.26 -13.59
CA GLY A 369 -15.16 25.91 -14.90
C GLY A 369 -16.14 26.88 -15.56
N GLU A 370 -16.17 28.18 -15.25
CA GLU A 370 -16.80 29.16 -16.17
C GLU A 370 -16.38 30.63 -15.94
N TYR A 371 -15.11 30.93 -16.19
CA TYR A 371 -14.71 32.24 -16.74
C TYR A 371 -13.75 32.04 -17.91
N ARG A 372 -14.07 31.11 -18.81
CA ARG A 372 -13.51 31.19 -20.16
C ARG A 372 -14.31 32.25 -20.89
N ILE A 373 -13.99 33.53 -20.63
CA ILE A 373 -14.41 34.64 -21.47
C ILE A 373 -14.05 34.21 -22.89
N LEU A 374 -15.05 33.81 -23.67
CA LEU A 374 -14.95 33.67 -25.10
C LEU A 374 -14.63 35.07 -25.60
N GLY A 375 -13.33 35.37 -25.62
CA GLY A 375 -12.77 36.51 -26.31
C GLY A 375 -13.14 36.33 -27.77
N ARG A 376 -14.29 36.91 -28.13
CA ARG A 376 -14.55 37.65 -29.36
C ARG A 376 -13.45 37.42 -30.39
N ARG A 377 -13.55 36.35 -31.17
CA ARG A 377 -12.97 36.34 -32.52
C ARG A 377 -13.81 37.35 -33.29
N GLY A 378 -13.32 38.57 -33.38
CA GLY A 378 -13.83 39.55 -34.33
C GLY A 378 -13.71 38.94 -35.72
N GLU A 379 -14.83 38.99 -36.44
CA GLU A 379 -14.88 38.90 -37.90
C GLU A 379 -14.10 40.04 -38.54
#